data_AF-A0A0G1T9Y0-F1
#
_entry.id   AF-A0A0G1T9Y0-F1
#
_cell.length_a   1.000
_cell.length_b   1.000
_cell.length_c   1.000
_cell.angle_alpha   90.00
_cell.angle_beta   90.00
_cell.angle_gamma   90.00
#
_symmetry.space_group_name_H-M   'P 1'
#
loop_
_entity.id
_entity.type
_entity.pdbx_description
1 polymer ?
#
loop_
_entity_poly.entity_id
_entity_poly.type
_entity_poly.pdbx_seq_one_letter_code
_entity_poly.pdbx_strand_id
1 'polypeptide(L)'
;MNNEKNNKRSGIWGKGTLSLLFIFCTLFAFKPERTNAQDSLSLSVTPPIFQLNVKPGDTWTSALKLVNSNPYDLTLYTIPVNFNSSDEEGHAEFRPILDTAGNSVDLASWIDITREPILIPREKSVDITFTIRLPKDASPGGHYAAILVGTQPPNTQKQGAIVRISSFVSSLIFIRVPGDIREEGYIQSFSSENVFYQKPDVSFTLRFENMGNVHLRPAGDITIYNMFGRERGKIPINDTDGDFGNVLPKSVRRFDFDWKGDGSIFEIGKFSAVATLTFGSDGRQNVSRSTFFWVIPIKPVLGIAGGGILFIFFLVWAVRAYIRRALVLEAEKRGVFVSKNGKSTEEPSQPEHARGLGFFAEPFYEGVIDLRKIRNIPVSASENTDGQKERVFGKENFLTIGLFLRKYYKFFIFLLGIVLGVWGVTFSLHSVLTPERDFSIIIRGEDGAKKAISSEEVIRGEIGNGERPLIEQSEGYIRSVTALTAEEKRILLIKIINGSGRLGAAAELSLRLEKAGYVVSLLGSVLEYGKQESFIQYRPGKRQIAEGISVFLDGDVILSENKQQNEDISITLGAGLR
;
A
#
# COMPACT_ATOMS: atom_id res chain seq x y z
N MET A 1 -44.95 -90.16 -27.41
CA MET A 1 -44.03 -91.01 -26.63
C MET A 1 -43.08 -90.11 -25.86
N ASN A 2 -43.14 -90.18 -24.53
CA ASN A 2 -42.12 -89.98 -23.47
C ASN A 2 -40.93 -89.03 -23.75
N ASN A 3 -40.47 -88.17 -22.83
CA ASN A 3 -40.65 -88.09 -21.38
C ASN A 3 -40.12 -86.73 -20.87
N GLU A 4 -40.72 -86.27 -19.75
CA GLU A 4 -40.13 -85.62 -18.56
C GLU A 4 -38.80 -84.85 -18.62
N LYS A 5 -38.52 -83.82 -17.82
CA LYS A 5 -39.20 -82.92 -16.87
C LYS A 5 -38.11 -81.93 -16.45
N ASN A 6 -38.49 -80.67 -16.27
CA ASN A 6 -37.99 -79.67 -15.31
C ASN A 6 -36.62 -79.86 -14.61
N ASN A 7 -35.79 -78.81 -14.64
CA ASN A 7 -35.58 -78.03 -13.41
C ASN A 7 -35.12 -76.58 -13.64
N LYS A 8 -35.69 -75.68 -12.83
CA LYS A 8 -35.49 -74.23 -12.76
C LYS A 8 -34.10 -73.86 -12.24
N ARG A 9 -33.56 -72.71 -12.69
CA ARG A 9 -33.06 -71.65 -11.80
C ARG A 9 -32.98 -70.30 -12.53
N SER A 10 -33.63 -69.32 -11.89
CA SER A 10 -33.78 -67.90 -12.20
C SER A 10 -32.51 -67.09 -11.97
N GLY A 11 -32.36 -65.94 -12.66
CA GLY A 11 -31.27 -64.99 -12.39
C GLY A 11 -31.36 -63.63 -13.08
N ILE A 12 -32.47 -62.89 -12.90
CA ILE A 12 -32.52 -61.43 -12.64
C ILE A 12 -31.60 -60.54 -13.49
N TRP A 13 -31.88 -60.35 -14.78
CA TRP A 13 -31.38 -59.22 -15.57
C TRP A 13 -32.55 -58.67 -16.39
N GLY A 14 -33.15 -57.54 -15.99
CA GLY A 14 -34.25 -57.00 -16.80
C GLY A 14 -34.97 -55.75 -16.33
N LYS A 15 -34.67 -55.19 -15.14
CA LYS A 15 -35.41 -53.99 -14.67
C LYS A 15 -34.55 -52.77 -14.32
N GLY A 16 -33.23 -52.93 -14.11
CA GLY A 16 -32.33 -51.80 -13.81
C GLY A 16 -31.81 -51.06 -15.04
N THR A 17 -31.68 -51.74 -16.18
CA THR A 17 -31.04 -51.17 -17.39
C THR A 17 -31.97 -50.27 -18.21
N LEU A 18 -33.29 -50.50 -18.19
CA LEU A 18 -34.24 -49.60 -18.87
C LEU A 18 -34.46 -48.28 -18.13
N SER A 19 -34.37 -48.28 -16.80
CA SER A 19 -34.61 -47.07 -16.00
C SER A 19 -33.46 -46.07 -16.08
N LEU A 20 -32.21 -46.57 -16.18
CA LEU A 20 -31.02 -45.73 -16.41
C LEU A 20 -30.98 -45.10 -17.81
N LEU A 21 -31.49 -45.80 -18.83
CA LEU A 21 -31.57 -45.28 -20.20
C LEU A 21 -32.64 -44.19 -20.36
N PHE A 22 -33.74 -44.29 -19.59
CA PHE A 22 -34.79 -43.26 -19.58
C PHE A 22 -34.36 -41.98 -18.84
N ILE A 23 -33.55 -42.11 -17.79
CA ILE A 23 -32.95 -40.97 -17.06
C ILE A 23 -31.85 -40.30 -17.92
N PHE A 24 -31.07 -41.08 -18.67
CA PHE A 24 -30.05 -40.53 -19.57
C PHE A 24 -30.66 -39.79 -20.78
N CYS A 25 -31.79 -40.25 -21.32
CA CYS A 25 -32.50 -39.54 -22.40
C CYS A 25 -33.24 -38.28 -21.94
N THR A 26 -33.70 -38.21 -20.69
CA THR A 26 -34.37 -37.00 -20.16
C THR A 26 -33.39 -35.89 -19.80
N LEU A 27 -32.14 -36.24 -19.44
CA LEU A 27 -31.06 -35.26 -19.21
C LEU A 27 -30.51 -34.63 -20.50
N PHE A 28 -30.72 -35.24 -21.66
CA PHE A 28 -30.27 -34.69 -22.96
C PHE A 28 -31.37 -33.93 -23.74
N ALA A 29 -32.61 -33.89 -23.23
CA ALA A 29 -33.72 -33.20 -23.88
C ALA A 29 -33.88 -31.72 -23.48
N PHE A 30 -33.09 -31.23 -22.50
CA PHE A 30 -32.99 -29.80 -22.22
C PHE A 30 -32.13 -29.15 -23.30
N LYS A 31 -32.76 -28.66 -24.37
CA LYS A 31 -32.11 -27.67 -25.23
C LYS A 31 -31.78 -26.47 -24.33
N PRO A 32 -30.52 -26.06 -24.18
CA PRO A 32 -30.24 -24.77 -23.57
C PRO A 32 -30.94 -23.74 -24.44
N GLU A 33 -32.00 -23.12 -23.92
CA GLU A 33 -32.50 -21.89 -24.51
C GLU A 33 -31.28 -20.97 -24.55
N ARG A 34 -30.88 -20.56 -25.75
CA ARG A 34 -29.92 -19.50 -25.89
C ARG A 34 -30.62 -18.27 -25.32
N THR A 35 -30.32 -17.95 -24.08
CA THR A 35 -30.54 -16.63 -23.53
C THR A 35 -29.73 -15.70 -24.42
N ASN A 36 -30.38 -15.05 -25.39
CA ASN A 36 -29.78 -13.90 -26.03
C ASN A 36 -29.59 -12.91 -24.89
N ALA A 37 -28.33 -12.72 -24.48
CA ALA A 37 -27.98 -11.54 -23.73
C ALA A 37 -28.58 -10.36 -24.50
N GLN A 38 -29.39 -9.54 -23.84
CA GLN A 38 -29.90 -8.31 -24.45
C GLN A 38 -28.72 -7.61 -25.12
N ASP A 39 -28.83 -7.33 -26.41
CA ASP A 39 -27.81 -6.59 -27.15
C ASP A 39 -27.50 -5.32 -26.35
N SER A 40 -26.28 -5.25 -25.79
CA SER A 40 -25.88 -4.15 -24.95
C SER A 40 -25.82 -2.88 -25.80
N LEU A 41 -26.73 -1.93 -25.53
CA LEU A 41 -26.77 -0.63 -26.21
C LEU A 41 -25.46 0.14 -25.96
N SER A 42 -24.64 0.29 -26.99
CA SER A 42 -23.36 1.00 -26.94
C SER A 42 -23.45 2.35 -27.64
N LEU A 43 -23.43 3.43 -26.87
CA LEU A 43 -23.52 4.80 -27.37
C LEU A 43 -22.32 5.61 -26.84
N SER A 44 -21.70 6.42 -27.68
CA SER A 44 -20.58 7.28 -27.29
C SER A 44 -20.74 8.70 -27.83
N VAL A 45 -20.33 9.69 -27.03
CA VAL A 45 -20.30 11.11 -27.38
C VAL A 45 -18.86 11.61 -27.32
N THR A 46 -18.46 12.44 -28.26
CA THR A 46 -17.12 13.04 -28.29
C THR A 46 -17.19 14.52 -28.69
N PRO A 47 -16.48 15.43 -28.00
CA PRO A 47 -15.70 15.20 -26.78
C PRO A 47 -16.59 15.06 -25.52
N PRO A 48 -16.09 14.40 -24.45
CA PRO A 48 -16.81 14.25 -23.19
C PRO A 48 -16.87 15.55 -22.37
N ILE A 49 -15.93 16.47 -22.58
CA ILE A 49 -15.88 17.76 -21.89
C ILE A 49 -15.40 18.86 -22.84
N PHE A 50 -16.03 20.03 -22.73
CA PHE A 50 -15.59 21.29 -23.31
C PHE A 50 -15.22 22.25 -22.19
N GLN A 51 -14.03 22.86 -22.26
CA GLN A 51 -13.59 23.90 -21.35
C GLN A 51 -13.26 25.15 -22.16
N LEU A 52 -13.97 26.25 -21.89
CA LEU A 52 -13.95 27.45 -22.73
C LEU A 52 -13.81 28.71 -21.88
N ASN A 53 -13.07 29.69 -22.41
CA ASN A 53 -13.02 31.05 -21.89
C ASN A 53 -13.79 31.95 -22.87
N VAL A 54 -14.95 32.47 -22.47
CA VAL A 54 -15.85 33.23 -23.36
C VAL A 54 -16.27 34.53 -22.68
N LYS A 55 -16.20 35.65 -23.41
CA LYS A 55 -16.59 36.95 -22.86
C LYS A 55 -18.12 37.10 -22.86
N PRO A 56 -18.69 37.92 -21.95
CA PRO A 56 -20.11 38.25 -22.01
C PRO A 56 -20.50 38.83 -23.36
N GLY A 57 -21.63 38.37 -23.92
CA GLY A 57 -22.13 38.80 -25.23
C GLY A 57 -21.56 38.08 -26.45
N ASP A 58 -20.51 37.26 -26.29
CA ASP A 58 -19.93 36.49 -27.38
C ASP A 58 -20.75 35.23 -27.69
N THR A 59 -20.58 34.72 -28.91
CA THR A 59 -21.20 33.47 -29.36
C THR A 59 -20.10 32.48 -29.75
N TRP A 60 -20.28 31.21 -29.38
CA TRP A 60 -19.36 30.14 -29.70
C TRP A 60 -20.12 28.95 -30.30
N THR A 61 -19.60 28.38 -31.38
CA THR A 61 -20.23 27.27 -32.10
C THR A 61 -19.26 26.10 -32.17
N SER A 62 -19.77 24.89 -31.95
CA SER A 62 -18.99 23.65 -32.06
C SER A 62 -19.90 22.47 -32.39
N ALA A 63 -19.31 21.27 -32.49
CA ALA A 63 -20.03 20.06 -32.83
C ALA A 63 -19.77 18.93 -31.83
N LEU A 64 -20.83 18.15 -31.56
CA LEU A 64 -20.79 16.89 -30.85
C LEU A 64 -20.79 15.74 -31.85
N LYS A 65 -19.79 14.87 -31.78
CA LYS A 65 -19.78 13.62 -32.54
C LYS A 65 -20.49 12.54 -31.76
N LEU A 66 -21.58 12.02 -32.32
CA LEU A 66 -22.30 10.88 -31.78
C LEU A 66 -21.89 9.62 -32.53
N VAL A 67 -21.55 8.56 -31.81
CA VAL A 67 -21.10 7.28 -32.39
C VAL A 67 -22.07 6.17 -32.00
N ASN A 68 -22.65 5.52 -33.01
CA ASN A 68 -23.45 4.32 -32.86
C ASN A 68 -22.59 3.10 -33.19
N SER A 69 -22.21 2.33 -32.16
CA SER A 69 -21.42 1.10 -32.31
C SER A 69 -22.28 -0.16 -32.38
N ASN A 70 -23.60 -0.02 -32.48
CA ASN A 70 -24.54 -1.13 -32.50
C ASN A 70 -24.80 -1.62 -33.93
N PRO A 71 -25.20 -2.89 -34.11
CA PRO A 71 -25.52 -3.46 -35.43
C PRO A 71 -26.88 -3.01 -36.00
N TYR A 72 -27.55 -2.06 -35.33
CA TYR A 72 -28.86 -1.50 -35.69
C TYR A 72 -28.85 0.03 -35.61
N ASP A 73 -29.79 0.66 -36.32
CA ASP A 73 -29.92 2.12 -36.35
C ASP A 73 -30.47 2.65 -35.01
N LEU A 74 -29.96 3.80 -34.56
CA LEU A 74 -30.39 4.47 -33.34
C LEU A 74 -31.05 5.80 -33.66
N THR A 75 -32.15 6.10 -32.96
CA THR A 75 -32.74 7.45 -32.95
C THR A 75 -32.44 8.08 -31.59
N LEU A 76 -31.74 9.21 -31.61
CA LEU A 76 -31.28 9.91 -30.41
C LEU A 76 -31.91 11.30 -30.29
N TYR A 77 -31.95 11.80 -29.07
CA TYR A 77 -32.46 13.12 -28.71
C TYR A 77 -31.40 13.83 -27.88
N THR A 78 -31.24 15.14 -28.10
CA THR A 78 -30.33 15.97 -27.31
C THR A 78 -31.09 16.89 -26.37
N ILE A 79 -30.58 17.05 -25.15
CA ILE A 79 -31.21 17.86 -24.10
C ILE A 79 -30.12 18.64 -23.36
N PRO A 80 -30.07 19.99 -23.51
CA PRO A 80 -29.23 20.81 -22.65
C PRO A 80 -29.82 20.86 -21.23
N VAL A 81 -28.97 20.62 -20.24
CA VAL A 81 -29.31 20.61 -18.81
C VAL A 81 -28.23 21.33 -18.01
N ASN A 82 -28.61 21.90 -16.87
CA ASN A 82 -27.65 22.48 -15.93
C ASN A 82 -26.88 21.37 -15.22
N PHE A 83 -25.61 21.61 -14.93
CA PHE A 83 -24.73 20.64 -14.28
C PHE A 83 -24.26 21.17 -12.93
N ASN A 84 -24.54 20.42 -11.87
CA ASN A 84 -24.05 20.65 -10.51
C ASN A 84 -23.47 19.35 -9.92
N SER A 85 -22.83 19.46 -8.77
CA SER A 85 -22.46 18.30 -7.95
C SER A 85 -23.66 17.90 -7.09
N SER A 86 -24.12 16.65 -7.16
CA SER A 86 -25.22 16.15 -6.32
C SER A 86 -24.77 15.88 -4.88
N ASP A 87 -23.50 15.58 -4.68
CA ASP A 87 -22.89 15.25 -3.41
C ASP A 87 -21.41 15.61 -3.37
N GLU A 88 -20.72 15.18 -2.32
CA GLU A 88 -19.29 15.39 -2.15
C GLU A 88 -18.44 14.35 -2.90
N GLU A 89 -19.01 13.24 -3.34
CA GLU A 89 -18.26 12.20 -4.07
C GLU A 89 -18.03 12.60 -5.54
N GLY A 90 -18.70 13.67 -5.98
CA GLY A 90 -18.57 14.24 -7.32
C GLY A 90 -19.58 13.68 -8.30
N HIS A 91 -20.65 13.04 -7.81
CA HIS A 91 -21.72 12.59 -8.68
C HIS A 91 -22.41 13.78 -9.38
N ALA A 92 -22.75 13.58 -10.65
CA ALA A 92 -23.35 14.60 -11.48
C ALA A 92 -24.84 14.77 -11.15
N GLU A 93 -25.25 15.99 -10.83
CA GLU A 93 -26.65 16.39 -10.82
C GLU A 93 -27.00 17.12 -12.12
N PHE A 94 -27.95 16.58 -12.86
CA PHE A 94 -28.48 17.21 -14.07
C PHE A 94 -29.85 17.82 -13.79
N ARG A 95 -29.94 19.15 -13.88
CA ARG A 95 -31.18 19.88 -13.64
C ARG A 95 -31.76 20.40 -14.96
N PRO A 96 -33.04 20.12 -15.27
CA PRO A 96 -33.67 20.65 -16.47
C PRO A 96 -33.81 22.17 -16.37
N ILE A 97 -33.91 22.82 -17.52
CA ILE A 97 -34.20 24.25 -17.62
C ILE A 97 -35.63 24.46 -17.11
N LEU A 98 -35.79 25.12 -15.97
CA LEU A 98 -37.09 25.47 -15.41
C LEU A 98 -37.54 26.81 -15.98
N ASP A 99 -38.71 26.83 -16.62
CA ASP A 99 -39.30 28.02 -17.25
C ASP A 99 -39.97 28.96 -16.23
N THR A 100 -39.45 28.99 -15.00
CA THR A 100 -40.08 29.73 -13.88
C THR A 100 -39.34 31.04 -13.65
N ALA A 101 -40.09 32.12 -13.81
CA ALA A 101 -39.71 33.52 -13.63
C ALA A 101 -38.57 33.78 -12.63
N GLY A 102 -37.42 34.20 -13.17
CA GLY A 102 -36.41 35.02 -12.51
C GLY A 102 -35.69 34.40 -11.32
N ASN A 103 -34.45 33.93 -11.54
CA ASN A 103 -33.26 34.20 -10.69
C ASN A 103 -32.12 33.16 -10.78
N SER A 104 -32.09 32.25 -11.76
CA SER A 104 -30.85 31.54 -12.10
C SER A 104 -30.56 31.63 -13.60
N VAL A 105 -29.57 32.45 -13.95
CA VAL A 105 -29.08 32.62 -15.32
C VAL A 105 -28.09 31.49 -15.58
N ASP A 106 -28.62 30.29 -15.81
CA ASP A 106 -27.80 29.09 -15.90
C ASP A 106 -27.43 28.76 -17.36
N LEU A 107 -26.23 28.21 -17.56
CA LEU A 107 -25.61 27.98 -18.87
C LEU A 107 -26.47 27.18 -19.84
N ALA A 108 -27.27 26.21 -19.37
CA ALA A 108 -28.05 25.37 -20.27
C ALA A 108 -29.07 26.16 -21.10
N SER A 109 -29.56 27.29 -20.57
CA SER A 109 -30.48 28.19 -21.28
C SER A 109 -29.82 28.93 -22.45
N TRP A 110 -28.49 29.03 -22.46
CA TRP A 110 -27.71 29.71 -23.49
C TRP A 110 -27.31 28.78 -24.64
N ILE A 111 -27.57 27.47 -24.50
CA ILE A 111 -27.22 26.45 -25.49
C ILE A 111 -28.37 26.26 -26.47
N ASP A 112 -28.07 26.49 -27.74
CA ASP A 112 -28.93 26.28 -28.90
C ASP A 112 -28.47 25.01 -29.63
N ILE A 113 -29.29 23.96 -29.57
CA ILE A 113 -29.06 22.65 -30.20
C ILE A 113 -30.38 22.07 -30.69
N THR A 114 -30.33 21.29 -31.77
CA THR A 114 -31.53 20.65 -32.32
C THR A 114 -32.19 19.69 -31.32
N ARG A 115 -33.49 19.86 -31.12
CA ARG A 115 -34.34 18.99 -30.29
C ARG A 115 -35.06 17.93 -31.12
N GLU A 116 -34.84 17.92 -32.43
CA GLU A 116 -35.43 16.96 -33.35
C GLU A 116 -34.78 15.57 -33.17
N PRO A 117 -35.48 14.47 -33.52
CA PRO A 117 -34.90 13.13 -33.48
C PRO A 117 -33.76 13.00 -34.50
N ILE A 118 -32.62 12.45 -34.07
CA ILE A 118 -31.41 12.31 -34.87
C ILE A 118 -31.21 10.82 -35.14
N LEU A 119 -31.33 10.43 -36.42
CA LEU A 119 -31.09 9.06 -36.86
C LEU A 119 -29.60 8.84 -37.11
N ILE A 120 -29.00 7.91 -36.37
CA ILE A 120 -27.63 7.45 -36.57
C ILE A 120 -27.68 6.01 -37.10
N PRO A 121 -27.28 5.77 -38.35
CA PRO A 121 -27.22 4.42 -38.89
C PRO A 121 -26.31 3.50 -38.05
N ARG A 122 -26.53 2.19 -38.15
CA ARG A 122 -25.65 1.18 -37.54
C ARG A 122 -24.18 1.45 -37.86
N GLU A 123 -23.31 1.29 -36.87
CA GLU A 123 -21.83 1.41 -37.04
C GLU A 123 -21.36 2.74 -37.69
N LYS A 124 -22.15 3.81 -37.54
CA LYS A 124 -21.85 5.14 -38.08
C LYS A 124 -21.79 6.20 -36.99
N SER A 125 -21.25 7.35 -37.36
CA SER A 125 -21.21 8.55 -36.53
C SER A 125 -21.82 9.75 -37.23
N VAL A 126 -22.45 10.65 -36.47
CA VAL A 126 -23.04 11.90 -36.96
C VAL A 126 -22.57 13.05 -36.08
N ASP A 127 -22.21 14.17 -36.69
CA ASP A 127 -21.82 15.39 -36.00
C ASP A 127 -23.04 16.32 -35.84
N ILE A 128 -23.30 16.77 -34.62
CA ILE A 128 -24.39 17.69 -34.30
C ILE A 128 -23.80 19.02 -33.89
N THR A 129 -24.10 20.06 -34.66
CA THR A 129 -23.67 21.42 -34.33
C THR A 129 -24.55 22.00 -33.23
N PHE A 130 -23.93 22.67 -32.26
CA PHE A 130 -24.59 23.43 -31.22
C PHE A 130 -23.92 24.80 -31.07
N THR A 131 -24.66 25.78 -30.60
CA THR A 131 -24.20 27.16 -30.42
C THR A 131 -24.50 27.63 -29.02
N ILE A 132 -23.53 28.26 -28.37
CA ILE A 132 -23.68 28.87 -27.04
C ILE A 132 -23.67 30.38 -27.21
N ARG A 133 -24.72 31.06 -26.76
CA ARG A 133 -24.88 32.51 -26.87
C ARG A 133 -24.86 33.12 -25.47
N LEU A 134 -23.71 33.62 -25.04
CA LEU A 134 -23.60 34.23 -23.72
C LEU A 134 -24.33 35.58 -23.69
N PRO A 135 -25.19 35.83 -22.69
CA PRO A 135 -25.83 37.13 -22.56
C PRO A 135 -24.80 38.19 -22.12
N LYS A 136 -25.09 39.48 -22.39
CA LYS A 136 -24.16 40.59 -22.10
C LYS A 136 -24.00 40.85 -20.60
N ASP A 137 -24.97 40.45 -19.81
CA ASP A 137 -25.03 40.55 -18.36
C ASP A 137 -24.63 39.23 -17.66
N ALA A 138 -24.00 38.29 -18.39
CA ALA A 138 -23.46 37.07 -17.80
C ALA A 138 -22.50 37.39 -16.64
N SER A 139 -22.79 36.85 -15.46
CA SER A 139 -21.97 37.09 -14.28
C SER A 139 -20.56 36.50 -14.45
N PRO A 140 -19.49 37.19 -14.00
CA PRO A 140 -18.15 36.62 -13.97
C PRO A 140 -18.08 35.33 -13.13
N GLY A 141 -17.24 34.39 -13.56
CA GLY A 141 -17.06 33.10 -12.89
C GLY A 141 -17.25 31.90 -13.81
N GLY A 142 -17.40 30.73 -13.22
CA GLY A 142 -17.63 29.47 -13.90
C GLY A 142 -19.12 29.15 -14.03
N HIS A 143 -19.50 28.73 -15.24
CA HIS A 143 -20.85 28.30 -15.59
C HIS A 143 -20.79 26.90 -16.19
N TYR A 144 -21.73 26.03 -15.79
CA TYR A 144 -21.66 24.61 -16.08
C TYR A 144 -22.99 24.06 -16.60
N ALA A 145 -22.90 23.29 -17.67
CA ALA A 145 -24.03 22.61 -18.28
C ALA A 145 -23.56 21.27 -18.84
N ALA A 146 -24.53 20.46 -19.25
CA ALA A 146 -24.29 19.26 -20.01
C ALA A 146 -25.28 19.17 -21.16
N ILE A 147 -24.87 18.51 -22.24
CA ILE A 147 -25.77 18.07 -23.29
C ILE A 147 -25.96 16.57 -23.10
N LEU A 148 -27.16 16.18 -22.67
CA LEU A 148 -27.56 14.78 -22.57
C LEU A 148 -27.99 14.28 -23.93
N VAL A 149 -27.54 13.09 -24.30
CA VAL A 149 -27.91 12.41 -25.54
C VAL A 149 -28.45 11.04 -25.19
N GLY A 150 -29.68 10.72 -25.59
CA GLY A 150 -30.31 9.44 -25.27
C GLY A 150 -31.40 9.02 -26.25
N THR A 151 -31.91 7.81 -26.07
CA THR A 151 -32.83 7.14 -27.02
C THR A 151 -34.31 7.54 -26.89
N GLN A 152 -34.65 8.41 -25.94
CA GLN A 152 -36.05 8.76 -25.64
C GLN A 152 -36.27 10.27 -25.44
N PRO A 153 -37.39 10.84 -25.94
CA PRO A 153 -37.76 12.23 -25.71
C PRO A 153 -38.45 12.44 -24.34
N PRO A 154 -38.45 13.67 -23.79
CA PRO A 154 -38.82 13.97 -22.40
C PRO A 154 -40.30 13.80 -21.98
N ASN A 155 -41.14 13.02 -22.68
CA ASN A 155 -42.54 12.85 -22.23
C ASN A 155 -43.29 11.61 -22.75
N THR A 156 -42.67 10.43 -22.77
CA THR A 156 -43.37 9.19 -23.16
C THR A 156 -43.70 8.30 -21.97
N GLN A 157 -44.63 8.77 -21.11
CA GLN A 157 -45.48 7.85 -20.36
C GLN A 157 -46.43 7.17 -21.35
N LYS A 158 -45.98 6.07 -21.97
CA LYS A 158 -46.91 5.14 -22.62
C LYS A 158 -47.36 4.12 -21.58
N GLN A 159 -48.67 4.03 -21.36
CA GLN A 159 -49.31 2.95 -20.63
C GLN A 159 -48.90 1.61 -21.24
N GLY A 160 -48.32 0.75 -20.41
CA GLY A 160 -47.81 -0.56 -20.80
C GLY A 160 -46.42 -0.75 -20.21
N ALA A 161 -46.32 -1.54 -19.13
CA ALA A 161 -45.08 -1.83 -18.43
C ALA A 161 -44.14 -2.68 -19.31
N ILE A 162 -43.47 -2.02 -20.24
CA ILE A 162 -42.19 -2.47 -20.78
C ILE A 162 -41.16 -1.57 -20.11
N VAL A 163 -40.40 -2.12 -19.17
CA VAL A 163 -39.22 -1.45 -18.62
C VAL A 163 -38.22 -1.32 -19.77
N ARG A 164 -38.23 -0.17 -20.45
CA ARG A 164 -37.20 0.19 -21.42
C ARG A 164 -36.17 1.00 -20.67
N ILE A 165 -34.93 0.52 -20.65
CA ILE A 165 -33.80 1.23 -20.06
C ILE A 165 -33.46 2.36 -21.04
N SER A 166 -33.74 3.61 -20.67
CA SER A 166 -33.28 4.79 -21.41
C SER A 166 -31.83 5.02 -21.03
N SER A 167 -30.89 4.81 -21.94
CA SER A 167 -29.49 5.18 -21.73
C SER A 167 -29.27 6.62 -22.17
N PHE A 168 -28.59 7.38 -21.32
CA PHE A 168 -28.11 8.72 -21.62
C PHE A 168 -26.59 8.75 -21.46
N VAL A 169 -25.95 9.43 -22.39
CA VAL A 169 -24.55 9.84 -22.29
C VAL A 169 -24.50 11.36 -22.29
N SER A 170 -23.51 11.94 -21.63
CA SER A 170 -23.41 13.39 -21.47
C SER A 170 -22.11 13.93 -22.04
N SER A 171 -22.18 15.14 -22.58
CA SER A 171 -21.00 15.98 -22.83
C SER A 171 -21.07 17.19 -21.91
N LEU A 172 -20.06 17.38 -21.08
CA LEU A 172 -19.98 18.49 -20.11
C LEU A 172 -19.46 19.75 -20.79
N ILE A 173 -20.02 20.90 -20.45
CA ILE A 173 -19.64 22.21 -20.97
C ILE A 173 -19.34 23.14 -19.81
N PHE A 174 -18.07 23.52 -19.69
CA PHE A 174 -17.53 24.35 -18.62
C PHE A 174 -17.08 25.67 -19.24
N ILE A 175 -17.76 26.77 -18.89
CA ILE A 175 -17.42 28.10 -19.39
C ILE A 175 -16.90 28.95 -18.25
N ARG A 176 -15.75 29.58 -18.45
CA ARG A 176 -15.20 30.60 -17.57
C ARG A 176 -15.43 31.97 -18.23
N VAL A 177 -16.25 32.79 -17.57
CA VAL A 177 -16.56 34.17 -17.97
C VAL A 177 -15.61 35.12 -17.25
N PRO A 178 -14.77 35.90 -17.96
CA PRO A 178 -13.78 36.78 -17.34
C PRO A 178 -14.45 37.94 -16.58
N GLY A 179 -13.76 38.44 -15.55
CA GLY A 179 -14.22 39.54 -14.70
C GLY A 179 -13.63 39.39 -13.29
N ASP A 180 -14.45 39.59 -12.27
CA ASP A 180 -14.07 39.35 -10.87
C ASP A 180 -14.07 37.83 -10.58
N ILE A 181 -12.91 37.19 -10.81
CA ILE A 181 -12.69 35.77 -10.58
C ILE A 181 -12.11 35.57 -9.18
N ARG A 182 -12.81 34.81 -8.35
CA ARG A 182 -12.37 34.38 -7.03
C ARG A 182 -12.08 32.89 -7.06
N GLU A 183 -10.81 32.55 -6.96
CA GLU A 183 -10.31 31.17 -6.90
C GLU A 183 -9.99 30.83 -5.43
N GLU A 184 -10.96 30.87 -4.52
CA GLU A 184 -10.73 30.61 -3.10
C GLU A 184 -11.12 29.18 -2.74
N GLY A 185 -10.22 28.41 -2.12
CA GLY A 185 -10.49 27.05 -1.69
C GLY A 185 -9.67 26.66 -0.46
N TYR A 186 -10.12 25.65 0.27
CA TYR A 186 -9.40 25.15 1.44
C TYR A 186 -9.74 23.70 1.77
N ILE A 187 -8.87 23.06 2.56
CA ILE A 187 -9.12 21.70 3.06
C ILE A 187 -10.06 21.80 4.28
N GLN A 188 -11.35 21.52 4.06
CA GLN A 188 -12.39 21.55 5.09
C GLN A 188 -12.16 20.48 6.17
N SER A 189 -11.71 19.29 5.79
CA SER A 189 -11.26 18.25 6.73
C SER A 189 -10.27 17.29 6.10
N PHE A 190 -9.35 16.77 6.91
CA PHE A 190 -8.46 15.68 6.52
C PHE A 190 -8.27 14.75 7.72
N SER A 191 -8.62 13.48 7.56
CA SER A 191 -8.64 12.50 8.64
C SER A 191 -8.37 11.08 8.13
N SER A 192 -7.84 10.24 9.00
CA SER A 192 -7.85 8.79 8.81
C SER A 192 -9.16 8.20 9.37
N GLU A 193 -9.62 7.08 8.81
CA GLU A 193 -10.86 6.41 9.25
C GLU A 193 -10.82 6.04 10.75
N ASN A 194 -9.65 5.59 11.23
CA ASN A 194 -9.41 5.23 12.62
C ASN A 194 -8.21 6.00 13.17
N VAL A 195 -8.12 6.08 14.50
CA VAL A 195 -6.94 6.64 15.19
C VAL A 195 -5.90 5.56 15.46
N PHE A 196 -6.30 4.28 15.57
CA PHE A 196 -5.43 3.15 15.89
C PHE A 196 -5.61 2.02 14.86
N TYR A 197 -4.49 1.51 14.35
CA TYR A 197 -4.42 0.43 13.36
C TYR A 197 -3.48 -0.68 13.84
N GLN A 198 -3.82 -1.94 13.56
CA GLN A 198 -2.93 -3.07 13.88
C GLN A 198 -1.82 -3.28 12.84
N LYS A 199 -2.02 -2.78 11.62
CA LYS A 199 -1.13 -2.85 10.48
C LYS A 199 -1.17 -1.51 9.73
N PRO A 200 -0.14 -1.15 8.95
CA PRO A 200 -0.11 0.08 8.16
C PRO A 200 -0.98 -0.05 6.91
N ASP A 201 -2.29 -0.16 7.12
CA ASP A 201 -3.35 -0.21 6.10
C ASP A 201 -4.40 0.82 6.52
N VAL A 202 -4.32 2.01 5.94
CA VAL A 202 -4.99 3.21 6.43
C VAL A 202 -5.77 3.86 5.30
N SER A 203 -7.07 4.02 5.52
CA SER A 203 -7.94 4.82 4.66
C SER A 203 -7.97 6.26 5.15
N PHE A 204 -7.73 7.20 4.24
CA PHE A 204 -7.78 8.64 4.45
C PHE A 204 -8.97 9.25 3.70
N THR A 205 -9.60 10.22 4.33
CA THR A 205 -10.65 11.04 3.72
C THR A 205 -10.22 12.50 3.78
N LEU A 206 -10.14 13.13 2.61
CA LEU A 206 -9.86 14.56 2.43
C LEU A 206 -11.09 15.24 1.85
N ARG A 207 -11.57 16.32 2.48
CA ARG A 207 -12.67 17.14 1.98
C ARG A 207 -12.13 18.52 1.63
N PHE A 208 -12.18 18.86 0.35
CA PHE A 208 -11.77 20.16 -0.17
C PHE A 208 -13.01 20.98 -0.52
N GLU A 209 -13.07 22.21 -0.03
CA GLU A 209 -14.18 23.12 -0.28
C GLU A 209 -13.73 24.23 -1.22
N ASN A 210 -14.54 24.51 -2.24
CA ASN A 210 -14.36 25.63 -3.14
C ASN A 210 -15.33 26.75 -2.75
N MET A 211 -14.81 27.83 -2.20
CA MET A 211 -15.57 29.04 -1.81
C MET A 211 -15.63 30.08 -2.94
N GLY A 212 -14.87 29.87 -4.00
CA GLY A 212 -14.78 30.73 -5.17
C GLY A 212 -16.04 30.75 -6.04
N ASN A 213 -15.94 31.47 -7.16
CA ASN A 213 -16.97 31.51 -8.20
C ASN A 213 -16.58 30.75 -9.47
N VAL A 214 -15.44 30.07 -9.50
CA VAL A 214 -14.98 29.23 -10.61
C VAL A 214 -14.51 27.87 -10.08
N HIS A 215 -14.58 26.82 -10.90
CA HIS A 215 -14.14 25.48 -10.49
C HIS A 215 -12.64 25.51 -10.23
N LEU A 216 -12.24 24.73 -9.23
CA LEU A 216 -10.86 24.54 -8.84
C LEU A 216 -10.47 23.10 -9.12
N ARG A 217 -9.24 22.90 -9.57
CA ARG A 217 -8.61 21.60 -9.68
C ARG A 217 -7.50 21.53 -8.62
N PRO A 218 -7.79 21.05 -7.39
CA PRO A 218 -6.76 20.89 -6.38
C PRO A 218 -5.81 19.77 -6.81
N ALA A 219 -4.51 20.07 -6.87
CA ALA A 219 -3.46 19.13 -7.25
C ALA A 219 -2.28 19.22 -6.27
N GLY A 220 -1.66 18.10 -5.94
CA GLY A 220 -0.56 18.05 -4.98
C GLY A 220 -0.39 16.64 -4.42
N ASP A 221 -0.02 16.52 -3.15
CA ASP A 221 0.27 15.23 -2.55
C ASP A 221 -0.12 15.12 -1.07
N ILE A 222 -0.35 13.88 -0.63
CA ILE A 222 -0.40 13.53 0.80
C ILE A 222 0.88 12.79 1.14
N THR A 223 1.77 13.44 1.89
CA THR A 223 3.00 12.84 2.40
C THR A 223 2.76 12.23 3.77
N ILE A 224 3.21 10.99 3.98
CA ILE A 224 3.05 10.23 5.21
C ILE A 224 4.42 10.10 5.87
N TYR A 225 4.53 10.58 7.10
CA TYR A 225 5.73 10.51 7.91
C TYR A 225 5.52 9.61 9.13
N ASN A 226 6.59 8.93 9.53
CA ASN A 226 6.64 8.24 10.83
C ASN A 226 7.01 9.21 11.97
N MET A 227 7.05 8.70 13.21
CA MET A 227 7.42 9.49 14.40
C MET A 227 8.85 10.05 14.39
N PHE A 228 9.70 9.59 13.47
CA PHE A 228 11.07 10.07 13.27
C PHE A 228 11.19 11.10 12.14
N GLY A 229 10.08 11.54 11.55
CA GLY A 229 10.04 12.52 10.46
C GLY A 229 10.48 11.95 9.10
N ARG A 230 10.53 10.62 8.96
CA ARG A 230 10.92 9.95 7.70
C ARG A 230 9.69 9.69 6.85
N GLU A 231 9.83 9.90 5.55
CA GLU A 231 8.78 9.62 4.58
C GLU A 231 8.56 8.10 4.44
N ARG A 232 7.28 7.71 4.45
CA ARG A 232 6.80 6.32 4.35
C ARG A 232 5.72 6.14 3.28
N GLY A 233 5.34 7.22 2.61
CA GLY A 233 4.36 7.20 1.54
C GLY A 233 4.10 8.60 1.01
N LYS A 234 3.85 8.71 -0.29
CA LYS A 234 3.42 9.94 -0.94
C LYS A 234 2.30 9.63 -1.91
N ILE A 235 1.11 10.17 -1.64
CA ILE A 235 -0.10 9.93 -2.45
C ILE A 235 -0.31 11.13 -3.37
N PRO A 236 -0.07 11.02 -4.68
CA PRO A 236 -0.36 12.10 -5.61
C PRO A 236 -1.87 12.31 -5.75
N ILE A 237 -2.28 13.58 -5.80
CA ILE A 237 -3.65 14.04 -6.00
C ILE A 237 -3.67 14.84 -7.29
N ASN A 238 -4.45 14.41 -8.29
CA ASN A 238 -4.65 15.09 -9.57
C ASN A 238 -3.35 15.40 -10.35
N ASP A 239 -2.27 14.65 -10.09
CA ASP A 239 -0.95 14.79 -10.73
C ASP A 239 -0.97 14.39 -12.22
N THR A 240 -1.76 13.36 -12.57
CA THR A 240 -2.09 13.03 -13.96
C THR A 240 -3.52 13.45 -14.32
N ASP A 241 -3.75 13.77 -15.61
CA ASP A 241 -5.08 14.10 -16.13
C ASP A 241 -6.06 12.94 -15.93
N GLY A 242 -6.89 13.03 -14.87
CA GLY A 242 -8.09 12.19 -14.71
C GLY A 242 -8.33 11.54 -13.35
N ASP A 243 -7.50 11.74 -12.32
CA ASP A 243 -7.63 10.89 -11.11
C ASP A 243 -8.75 11.32 -10.13
N PHE A 244 -9.03 12.63 -9.96
CA PHE A 244 -10.04 13.08 -8.97
C PHE A 244 -10.95 14.24 -9.43
N GLY A 245 -10.73 14.79 -10.62
CA GLY A 245 -11.64 15.75 -11.26
C GLY A 245 -11.68 17.15 -10.64
N ASN A 246 -12.65 17.95 -11.09
CA ASN A 246 -12.83 19.34 -10.70
C ASN A 246 -13.72 19.46 -9.44
N VAL A 247 -13.50 20.52 -8.65
CA VAL A 247 -14.36 20.93 -7.54
C VAL A 247 -15.14 22.18 -7.98
N LEU A 248 -16.46 22.04 -8.12
CA LEU A 248 -17.32 23.13 -8.58
C LEU A 248 -17.40 24.27 -7.54
N PRO A 249 -17.80 25.49 -7.95
CA PRO A 249 -18.01 26.60 -7.04
C PRO A 249 -19.04 26.27 -5.96
N LYS A 250 -18.79 26.73 -4.72
CA LYS A 250 -19.69 26.58 -3.57
C LYS A 250 -20.04 25.12 -3.26
N SER A 251 -19.14 24.19 -3.59
CA SER A 251 -19.29 22.77 -3.29
C SER A 251 -18.09 22.24 -2.51
N VAL A 252 -18.33 21.16 -1.78
CA VAL A 252 -17.29 20.36 -1.13
C VAL A 252 -17.09 19.11 -1.96
N ARG A 253 -15.85 18.69 -2.14
CA ARG A 253 -15.50 17.41 -2.75
C ARG A 253 -14.69 16.57 -1.78
N ARG A 254 -15.09 15.31 -1.62
CA ARG A 254 -14.48 14.29 -0.80
C ARG A 254 -13.61 13.40 -1.67
N PHE A 255 -12.39 13.19 -1.24
CA PHE A 255 -11.42 12.30 -1.85
C PHE A 255 -11.03 11.23 -0.83
N ASP A 256 -11.16 9.96 -1.22
CA ASP A 256 -10.86 8.81 -0.38
C ASP A 256 -9.64 8.08 -0.94
N PHE A 257 -8.66 7.83 -0.08
CA PHE A 257 -7.37 7.21 -0.44
C PHE A 257 -7.08 6.05 0.50
N ASP A 258 -6.57 4.94 -0.03
CA ASP A 258 -6.09 3.83 0.79
C ASP A 258 -4.56 3.74 0.68
N TRP A 259 -3.86 3.86 1.81
CA TRP A 259 -2.43 3.67 1.91
C TRP A 259 -2.09 2.35 2.58
N LYS A 260 -1.18 1.60 1.95
CA LYS A 260 -0.58 0.38 2.50
C LYS A 260 0.93 0.54 2.59
N GLY A 261 1.42 0.65 3.82
CA GLY A 261 2.84 0.68 4.14
C GLY A 261 3.41 -0.70 4.46
N ASP A 262 4.70 -0.73 4.76
CA ASP A 262 5.42 -1.95 5.19
C ASP A 262 5.07 -2.32 6.64
N GLY A 263 4.60 -3.56 6.86
CA GLY A 263 4.15 -4.09 8.15
C GLY A 263 5.24 -4.39 9.18
N SER A 264 6.44 -3.82 9.02
CA SER A 264 7.57 -4.05 9.91
C SER A 264 7.26 -3.71 11.37
N ILE A 265 7.66 -4.60 12.29
CA ILE A 265 7.52 -4.40 13.75
C ILE A 265 8.27 -3.18 14.29
N PHE A 266 9.10 -2.55 13.45
CA PHE A 266 9.90 -1.37 13.76
C PHE A 266 9.21 -0.07 13.34
N GLU A 267 8.06 -0.16 12.69
CA GLU A 267 7.22 0.96 12.25
C GLU A 267 6.01 1.15 13.16
N ILE A 268 6.13 0.68 14.40
CA ILE A 268 5.11 0.84 15.43
C ILE A 268 5.20 2.25 16.01
N GLY A 269 4.12 3.01 15.98
CA GLY A 269 4.08 4.32 16.60
C GLY A 269 3.10 5.29 15.97
N LYS A 270 3.33 6.58 16.25
CA LYS A 270 2.55 7.69 15.72
C LYS A 270 3.05 8.04 14.31
N PHE A 271 2.11 8.18 13.39
CA PHE A 271 2.34 8.67 12.05
C PHE A 271 1.64 10.02 11.88
N SER A 272 2.16 10.83 10.96
CA SER A 272 1.55 12.07 10.52
C SER A 272 1.40 12.03 9.01
N ALA A 273 0.17 12.20 8.52
CA ALA A 273 -0.07 12.46 7.10
C ALA A 273 -0.28 13.97 6.92
N VAL A 274 0.35 14.56 5.91
CA VAL A 274 0.28 15.97 5.57
C VAL A 274 -0.21 16.06 4.14
N ALA A 275 -1.43 16.57 3.94
CA ALA A 275 -1.95 16.89 2.63
C ALA A 275 -1.53 18.31 2.26
N THR A 276 -0.89 18.47 1.09
CA THR A 276 -0.49 19.75 0.52
C THR A 276 -1.12 19.86 -0.86
N LEU A 277 -2.02 20.83 -1.04
CA LEU A 277 -2.77 21.01 -2.28
C LEU A 277 -2.54 22.40 -2.83
N THR A 278 -2.25 22.46 -4.11
CA THR A 278 -2.16 23.67 -4.91
C THR A 278 -3.36 23.80 -5.84
N PHE A 279 -3.81 25.02 -6.09
CA PHE A 279 -4.94 25.27 -6.98
C PHE A 279 -4.92 26.70 -7.55
N GLY A 280 -5.86 26.96 -8.45
CA GLY A 280 -5.99 28.22 -9.17
C GLY A 280 -5.24 28.20 -10.51
N SER A 281 -5.62 29.14 -11.38
CA SER A 281 -5.08 29.25 -12.74
C SER A 281 -3.59 29.55 -12.79
N ASP A 282 -3.05 30.23 -11.79
CA ASP A 282 -1.62 30.50 -11.62
C ASP A 282 -0.88 29.41 -10.82
N GLY A 283 -1.58 28.43 -10.24
CA GLY A 283 -1.01 27.41 -9.34
C GLY A 283 -0.38 27.98 -8.05
N ARG A 284 -0.62 29.25 -7.74
CA ARG A 284 0.04 29.98 -6.63
C ARG A 284 -0.62 29.79 -5.27
N GLN A 285 -1.85 29.28 -5.24
CA GLN A 285 -2.56 29.09 -3.99
C GLN A 285 -2.24 27.72 -3.43
N ASN A 286 -1.81 27.68 -2.18
CA ASN A 286 -1.43 26.46 -1.49
C ASN A 286 -2.19 26.38 -0.16
N VAL A 287 -2.74 25.20 0.12
CA VAL A 287 -3.37 24.86 1.38
C VAL A 287 -2.82 23.54 1.88
N SER A 288 -2.56 23.46 3.18
CA SER A 288 -2.09 22.24 3.80
C SER A 288 -2.87 21.89 5.05
N ARG A 289 -3.01 20.58 5.32
CA ARG A 289 -3.64 20.07 6.53
C ARG A 289 -3.02 18.75 6.93
N SER A 290 -2.82 18.57 8.23
CA SER A 290 -2.23 17.35 8.78
C SER A 290 -3.24 16.53 9.58
N THR A 291 -3.12 15.21 9.53
CA THR A 291 -3.78 14.28 10.46
C THR A 291 -2.76 13.34 11.09
N PHE A 292 -3.12 12.75 12.23
CA PHE A 292 -2.27 11.82 12.97
C PHE A 292 -3.00 10.52 13.25
N PHE A 293 -2.27 9.41 13.16
CA PHE A 293 -2.79 8.08 13.46
C PHE A 293 -1.70 7.22 14.09
N TRP A 294 -2.09 6.12 14.72
CA TRP A 294 -1.19 5.18 15.39
C TRP A 294 -1.25 3.83 14.73
N VAL A 295 -0.09 3.24 14.44
CA VAL A 295 0.02 1.85 13.99
C VAL A 295 0.66 1.05 15.11
N ILE A 296 -0.12 0.20 15.79
CA ILE A 296 0.33 -0.60 16.93
C ILE A 296 -0.22 -2.04 16.82
N PRO A 297 0.62 -3.04 16.52
CA PRO A 297 0.24 -4.45 16.54
C PRO A 297 0.13 -4.93 18.00
N ILE A 298 -1.05 -4.79 18.58
CA ILE A 298 -1.32 -5.07 20.00
C ILE A 298 -0.95 -6.50 20.42
N LYS A 299 -1.18 -7.50 19.55
CA LYS A 299 -0.92 -8.92 19.85
C LYS A 299 0.56 -9.23 20.14
N PRO A 300 1.52 -8.93 19.25
CA PRO A 300 2.94 -9.15 19.55
C PRO A 300 3.43 -8.25 20.69
N VAL A 301 2.94 -7.00 20.79
CA VAL A 301 3.31 -6.10 21.89
C VAL A 301 2.91 -6.67 23.25
N LEU A 302 1.68 -7.17 23.40
CA LEU A 302 1.24 -7.86 24.62
C LEU A 302 2.01 -9.14 24.88
N GLY A 303 2.36 -9.90 23.84
CA GLY A 303 3.16 -11.11 23.96
C GLY A 303 4.57 -10.82 24.51
N ILE A 304 5.23 -9.79 23.98
CA ILE A 304 6.56 -9.34 24.44
C ILE A 304 6.47 -8.78 25.86
N ALA A 305 5.48 -7.92 26.14
CA ALA A 305 5.30 -7.34 27.47
C ALA A 305 5.00 -8.42 28.52
N GLY A 306 4.09 -9.34 28.22
CA GLY A 306 3.75 -10.48 29.08
C GLY A 306 4.94 -11.43 29.28
N GLY A 307 5.66 -11.76 28.21
CA GLY A 307 6.90 -12.54 28.27
C GLY A 307 7.98 -11.86 29.11
N GLY A 308 8.13 -10.54 28.98
CA GLY A 308 9.05 -9.74 29.80
C GLY A 308 8.69 -9.75 31.28
N ILE A 309 7.41 -9.60 31.63
CA ILE A 309 6.94 -9.70 33.03
C ILE A 309 7.21 -11.09 33.59
N LEU A 310 6.91 -12.16 32.84
CA LEU A 310 7.19 -13.54 33.24
C LEU A 310 8.69 -13.81 33.39
N PHE A 311 9.51 -13.25 32.51
CA PHE A 311 10.97 -13.34 32.59
C PHE A 311 11.50 -12.65 33.84
N ILE A 312 11.02 -11.44 34.15
CA ILE A 312 11.39 -10.72 35.39
C ILE A 312 10.95 -11.53 36.62
N PHE A 313 9.72 -12.05 36.62
CA PHE A 313 9.22 -12.90 37.71
C PHE A 313 10.11 -14.15 37.90
N PHE A 314 10.44 -14.83 36.81
CA PHE A 314 11.34 -16.00 36.81
C PHE A 314 12.74 -15.63 37.32
N LEU A 315 13.29 -14.49 36.89
CA LEU A 315 14.59 -13.98 37.34
C LEU A 315 14.59 -13.77 38.86
N VAL A 316 13.59 -13.05 39.37
CA VAL A 316 13.44 -12.80 40.82
C VAL A 316 13.31 -14.11 41.58
N TRP A 317 12.53 -15.06 41.07
CA TRP A 317 12.37 -16.37 41.67
C TRP A 317 13.69 -17.16 41.68
N ALA A 318 14.43 -17.19 40.57
CA ALA A 318 15.70 -17.89 40.43
C ALA A 318 16.79 -17.31 41.35
N VAL A 319 16.88 -15.98 41.46
CA VAL A 319 17.80 -15.30 42.38
C VAL A 319 17.44 -15.65 43.83
N ARG A 320 16.16 -15.57 44.21
CA ARG A 320 15.70 -15.98 45.56
C ARG A 320 15.97 -17.45 45.86
N ALA A 321 15.88 -18.33 44.87
CA ALA A 321 16.19 -19.76 45.03
C ALA A 321 17.70 -20.00 45.19
N TYR A 322 18.53 -19.26 44.45
CA TYR A 322 19.99 -19.32 44.56
C TYR A 322 20.48 -18.84 45.93
N ILE A 323 20.02 -17.66 46.39
CA ILE A 323 20.39 -17.12 47.71
C ILE A 323 20.00 -18.10 48.82
N ARG A 324 18.79 -18.67 48.77
CA ARG A 324 18.36 -19.69 49.75
C ARG A 324 19.28 -20.91 49.77
N ARG A 325 19.72 -21.41 48.62
CA ARG A 325 20.66 -22.54 48.55
C ARG A 325 22.06 -22.16 49.04
N ALA A 326 22.54 -20.96 48.72
CA ALA A 326 23.83 -20.47 49.17
C ALA A 326 23.87 -20.34 50.71
N LEU A 327 22.83 -19.74 51.31
CA LEU A 327 22.69 -19.63 52.76
C LEU A 327 22.64 -20.99 53.46
N VAL A 328 21.96 -21.98 52.89
CA VAL A 328 21.92 -23.34 53.46
C VAL A 328 23.30 -24.00 53.41
N LEU A 329 24.04 -23.87 52.29
CA LEU A 329 25.38 -24.42 52.17
C LEU A 329 26.40 -23.73 53.09
N GLU A 330 26.22 -22.43 53.35
CA GLU A 330 27.05 -21.70 54.31
C GLU A 330 26.69 -22.03 55.76
N ALA A 331 25.41 -22.22 56.07
CA ALA A 331 24.97 -22.70 57.38
C ALA A 331 25.50 -24.12 57.67
N GLU A 332 25.49 -25.00 56.67
CA GLU A 332 26.05 -26.36 56.76
C GLU A 332 27.58 -26.34 56.97
N LYS A 333 28.30 -25.47 56.25
CA LYS A 333 29.75 -25.27 56.45
C LYS A 333 30.12 -24.67 57.81
N ARG A 334 29.22 -23.89 58.42
CA ARG A 334 29.40 -23.29 59.76
C ARG A 334 28.83 -24.17 60.89
N GLY A 335 28.34 -25.37 60.58
CA GLY A 335 27.85 -26.33 61.59
C GLY A 335 26.50 -25.96 62.23
N VAL A 336 25.72 -25.07 61.62
CA VAL A 336 24.40 -24.66 62.15
C VAL A 336 23.30 -25.46 61.45
N PHE A 337 22.78 -26.48 62.14
CA PHE A 337 21.63 -27.25 61.66
C PHE A 337 20.33 -26.45 61.87
N VAL A 338 19.75 -25.94 60.78
CA VAL A 338 18.40 -25.37 60.81
C VAL A 338 17.39 -26.52 60.81
N SER A 339 16.92 -26.91 62.00
CA SER A 339 15.85 -27.89 62.16
C SER A 339 14.50 -27.30 61.75
N LYS A 340 13.70 -28.05 60.99
CA LYS A 340 12.45 -27.59 60.36
C LYS A 340 11.27 -27.45 61.35
N ASN A 341 11.44 -27.76 62.64
CA ASN A 341 10.40 -27.58 63.65
C ASN A 341 10.95 -26.82 64.86
N GLY A 342 10.31 -25.70 65.18
CA GLY A 342 10.82 -24.71 66.14
C GLY A 342 10.92 -25.22 67.59
N LYS A 343 12.02 -24.86 68.24
CA LYS A 343 12.16 -24.31 69.61
C LYS A 343 13.64 -23.93 69.85
N SER A 344 13.84 -22.75 70.43
CA SER A 344 15.10 -22.01 70.68
C SER A 344 16.06 -22.74 71.65
N THR A 345 17.35 -22.38 71.77
CA THR A 345 17.92 -21.24 72.55
C THR A 345 19.46 -21.27 72.30
N GLU A 346 20.17 -20.21 71.94
CA GLU A 346 20.71 -19.12 72.80
C GLU A 346 21.21 -17.93 71.94
N GLU A 347 21.04 -16.71 72.46
CA GLU A 347 21.75 -15.46 72.10
C GLU A 347 22.71 -15.12 73.27
N PRO A 348 23.74 -14.24 73.17
CA PRO A 348 23.87 -13.12 72.22
C PRO A 348 25.29 -12.80 71.67
N SER A 349 25.36 -12.06 70.56
CA SER A 349 26.05 -10.75 70.48
C SER A 349 25.88 -10.13 69.07
N GLN A 350 25.33 -8.92 69.03
CA GLN A 350 25.10 -8.07 67.85
C GLN A 350 26.35 -7.85 66.97
N PRO A 351 26.15 -7.50 65.68
CA PRO A 351 26.38 -6.10 65.36
C PRO A 351 25.18 -5.45 64.63
N GLU A 352 24.82 -4.27 65.13
CA GLU A 352 24.02 -3.25 64.44
C GLU A 352 24.69 -2.87 63.12
N HIS A 353 24.21 -3.36 61.97
CA HIS A 353 24.48 -2.72 60.67
C HIS A 353 23.16 -2.37 59.98
N ALA A 354 23.09 -1.09 59.62
CA ALA A 354 21.93 -0.31 59.26
C ALA A 354 21.08 -0.92 58.14
N ARG A 355 19.75 -0.84 58.33
CA ARG A 355 18.75 -0.96 57.28
C ARG A 355 18.97 0.16 56.26
N GLY A 356 19.48 -0.17 55.08
CA GLY A 356 19.51 0.75 53.94
C GLY A 356 20.38 0.26 52.78
N LEU A 357 19.75 -0.07 51.65
CA LEU A 357 20.34 -0.22 50.30
C LEU A 357 21.54 -1.18 50.07
N GLY A 358 22.09 -1.86 51.09
CA GLY A 358 23.22 -2.79 50.94
C GLY A 358 22.93 -4.10 50.17
N PHE A 359 21.65 -4.48 50.04
CA PHE A 359 21.24 -5.77 49.46
C PHE A 359 21.56 -5.94 47.95
N PHE A 360 21.83 -4.85 47.24
CA PHE A 360 22.21 -4.88 45.82
C PHE A 360 23.72 -4.86 45.59
N ALA A 361 24.52 -4.50 46.61
CA ALA A 361 25.96 -4.32 46.49
C ALA A 361 26.79 -5.51 47.01
N GLU A 362 26.22 -6.34 47.89
CA GLU A 362 26.89 -7.51 48.48
C GLU A 362 27.51 -8.49 47.48
N PRO A 363 26.85 -8.93 46.39
CA PRO A 363 27.47 -9.87 45.45
C PRO A 363 28.62 -9.26 44.63
N PHE A 364 28.62 -7.95 44.42
CA PHE A 364 29.71 -7.24 43.75
C PHE A 364 30.91 -7.01 44.70
N TYR A 365 30.64 -6.67 45.96
CA TYR A 365 31.69 -6.52 46.96
C TYR A 365 32.36 -7.86 47.27
N GLU A 366 31.61 -8.96 47.40
CA GLU A 366 32.20 -10.29 47.63
C GLU A 366 33.04 -10.78 46.44
N GLY A 367 32.61 -10.56 45.20
CA GLY A 367 33.38 -10.92 44.00
C GLY A 367 34.70 -10.14 43.88
N VAL A 368 34.71 -8.85 44.26
CA VAL A 368 35.90 -8.00 44.25
C VAL A 368 36.84 -8.32 45.44
N ILE A 369 36.29 -8.74 46.58
CA ILE A 369 37.09 -9.18 47.76
C ILE A 369 37.77 -10.53 47.49
N ASP A 370 37.14 -11.46 46.77
CA ASP A 370 37.73 -12.75 46.34
C ASP A 370 38.95 -12.50 45.42
N LEU A 371 38.85 -11.53 44.49
CA LEU A 371 39.97 -11.10 43.63
C LEU A 371 41.10 -10.40 44.38
N ARG A 372 40.79 -9.63 45.43
CA ARG A 372 41.80 -8.91 46.23
C ARG A 372 42.55 -9.85 47.19
N LYS A 373 41.90 -10.90 47.71
CA LYS A 373 42.57 -11.96 48.50
C LYS A 373 43.55 -12.79 47.69
N ILE A 374 43.31 -12.96 46.38
CA ILE A 374 44.26 -13.62 45.47
C ILE A 374 45.56 -12.82 45.30
N ARG A 375 45.53 -11.49 45.47
CA ARG A 375 46.72 -10.63 45.32
C ARG A 375 47.61 -10.56 46.56
N ASN A 376 47.08 -10.84 47.75
CA ASN A 376 47.77 -10.66 49.03
C ASN A 376 47.85 -11.96 49.83
N ILE A 377 48.54 -12.97 49.29
CA ILE A 377 48.92 -14.17 50.05
C ILE A 377 50.28 -13.89 50.73
N PRO A 378 50.41 -13.93 52.07
CA PRO A 378 51.70 -13.79 52.72
C PRO A 378 52.57 -15.01 52.42
N VAL A 379 53.80 -14.77 51.97
CA VAL A 379 54.83 -15.81 51.80
C VAL A 379 55.26 -16.27 53.19
N SER A 380 54.82 -17.45 53.63
CA SER A 380 55.32 -18.05 54.86
C SER A 380 56.72 -18.63 54.62
N ALA A 381 57.74 -18.03 55.25
CA ALA A 381 59.07 -18.61 55.35
C ALA A 381 59.06 -19.68 56.46
N SER A 382 59.36 -20.92 56.11
CA SER A 382 59.71 -21.98 57.06
C SER A 382 61.23 -22.10 57.06
N GLU A 383 61.84 -21.90 58.22
CA GLU A 383 63.28 -22.05 58.45
C GLU A 383 63.59 -23.51 58.80
N ASN A 384 64.52 -24.14 58.08
CA ASN A 384 65.09 -25.43 58.44
C ASN A 384 66.61 -25.27 58.57
N THR A 385 67.18 -25.94 59.57
CA THR A 385 68.59 -25.92 59.97
C THR A 385 69.47 -26.74 59.01
N ASP A 386 69.61 -26.28 57.77
CA ASP A 386 70.82 -26.45 56.98
C ASP A 386 70.72 -25.51 55.78
N GLY A 387 71.77 -24.71 55.52
CA GLY A 387 71.72 -23.48 54.73
C GLY A 387 71.50 -23.61 53.22
N GLN A 388 70.50 -24.38 52.76
CA GLN A 388 70.08 -24.44 51.36
C GLN A 388 68.65 -23.92 51.16
N LYS A 389 68.53 -22.85 50.36
CA LYS A 389 67.25 -22.30 49.91
C LYS A 389 66.70 -23.16 48.76
N GLU A 390 65.93 -24.19 49.07
CA GLU A 390 65.06 -24.83 48.08
C GLU A 390 63.74 -24.04 47.93
N ARG A 391 63.44 -23.61 46.70
CA ARG A 391 62.11 -23.09 46.35
C ARG A 391 61.14 -24.26 46.23
N VAL A 392 60.54 -24.69 47.33
CA VAL A 392 59.39 -25.60 47.29
C VAL A 392 58.17 -24.78 46.82
N PHE A 393 57.80 -24.92 45.55
CA PHE A 393 56.50 -24.47 45.06
C PHE A 393 55.42 -25.35 45.71
N GLY A 394 54.86 -24.88 46.83
CA GLY A 394 53.67 -25.45 47.44
C GLY A 394 52.55 -25.53 46.42
N LYS A 395 52.10 -26.75 46.16
CA LYS A 395 51.02 -27.09 45.22
C LYS A 395 49.67 -26.76 45.83
N GLU A 396 49.42 -25.50 46.17
CA GLU A 396 48.11 -25.05 46.64
C GLU A 396 47.62 -23.84 45.85
N ASN A 397 46.68 -24.14 44.94
CA ASN A 397 45.62 -23.27 44.44
C ASN A 397 46.06 -21.99 43.72
N PHE A 398 46.78 -22.14 42.60
CA PHE A 398 46.52 -21.27 41.45
C PHE A 398 45.04 -21.49 41.06
N LEU A 399 44.13 -20.63 41.51
CA LEU A 399 42.75 -20.61 41.04
C LEU A 399 42.78 -20.19 39.57
N THR A 400 43.00 -21.17 38.70
CA THR A 400 42.98 -21.02 37.25
C THR A 400 41.68 -20.29 36.88
N ILE A 401 41.74 -19.31 35.99
CA ILE A 401 40.59 -18.60 35.43
C ILE A 401 39.41 -19.54 35.09
N GLY A 402 39.69 -20.80 34.72
CA GLY A 402 38.69 -21.86 34.52
C GLY A 402 37.88 -22.25 35.76
N LEU A 403 38.45 -22.26 36.97
CA LEU A 403 37.70 -22.50 38.23
C LEU A 403 36.80 -21.32 38.58
N PHE A 404 37.26 -20.10 38.33
CA PHE A 404 36.46 -18.88 38.49
C PHE A 404 35.29 -18.85 37.49
N LEU A 405 35.56 -19.09 36.21
CA LEU A 405 34.53 -19.21 35.16
C LEU A 405 33.54 -20.33 35.47
N ARG A 406 34.00 -21.48 35.99
CA ARG A 406 33.13 -22.60 36.38
C ARG A 406 32.32 -22.31 37.64
N LYS A 407 32.85 -21.54 38.61
CA LYS A 407 32.13 -21.12 39.83
C LYS A 407 31.03 -20.12 39.49
N TYR A 408 31.29 -19.19 38.56
CA TYR A 408 30.38 -18.10 38.18
C TYR A 408 29.74 -18.26 36.80
N TYR A 409 29.74 -19.46 36.20
CA TYR A 409 29.26 -19.66 34.82
C TYR A 409 27.81 -19.20 34.60
N LYS A 410 26.96 -19.29 35.63
CA LYS A 410 25.57 -18.79 35.60
C LYS A 410 25.49 -17.26 35.49
N PHE A 411 26.41 -16.54 36.11
CA PHE A 411 26.52 -15.08 36.00
C PHE A 411 26.95 -14.68 34.59
N PHE A 412 27.93 -15.38 34.01
CA PHE A 412 28.37 -15.10 32.64
C PHE A 412 27.34 -15.47 31.58
N ILE A 413 26.59 -16.56 31.75
CA ILE A 413 25.45 -16.90 30.88
C ILE A 413 24.37 -15.81 30.96
N PHE A 414 24.10 -15.28 32.15
CA PHE A 414 23.15 -14.18 32.33
C PHE A 414 23.64 -12.89 31.65
N LEU A 415 24.91 -12.51 31.85
CA LEU A 415 25.53 -11.35 31.20
C LEU A 415 25.54 -11.49 29.68
N LEU A 416 25.85 -12.68 29.15
CA LEU A 416 25.79 -12.98 27.72
C LEU A 416 24.37 -12.84 27.18
N GLY A 417 23.35 -13.26 27.94
CA GLY A 417 21.94 -13.06 27.59
C GLY A 417 21.56 -11.57 27.49
N ILE A 418 22.05 -10.74 28.41
CA ILE A 418 21.86 -9.27 28.34
C ILE A 418 22.58 -8.68 27.13
N VAL A 419 23.84 -9.04 26.90
CA VAL A 419 24.64 -8.52 25.79
C VAL A 419 24.03 -8.92 24.45
N LEU A 420 23.60 -10.17 24.28
CA LEU A 420 22.88 -10.63 23.09
C LEU A 420 21.53 -9.92 22.92
N GLY A 421 20.83 -9.64 24.02
CA GLY A 421 19.60 -8.84 24.01
C GLY A 421 19.85 -7.41 23.53
N VAL A 422 20.84 -6.71 24.08
CA VAL A 422 21.22 -5.36 23.67
C VAL A 422 21.71 -5.36 22.22
N TRP A 423 22.55 -6.31 21.83
CA TRP A 423 23.02 -6.47 20.46
C TRP A 423 21.85 -6.69 19.47
N GLY A 424 20.93 -7.58 19.81
CA GLY A 424 19.71 -7.83 19.03
C GLY A 424 18.83 -6.59 18.88
N VAL A 425 18.67 -5.79 19.94
CA VAL A 425 17.95 -4.50 19.89
C VAL A 425 18.68 -3.50 18.99
N THR A 426 20.01 -3.37 19.10
CA THR A 426 20.78 -2.44 18.26
C THR A 426 20.80 -2.81 16.78
N PHE A 427 20.95 -4.10 16.45
CA PHE A 427 20.87 -4.61 15.08
C PHE A 427 19.48 -4.35 14.48
N SER A 428 18.44 -4.54 15.28
CA SER A 428 17.05 -4.31 14.91
C SER A 428 16.72 -2.83 14.67
N LEU A 429 17.24 -1.90 15.49
CA LEU A 429 17.03 -0.46 15.35
C LEU A 429 17.69 0.13 14.10
N HIS A 430 18.71 -0.52 13.53
CA HIS A 430 19.29 -0.10 12.26
C HIS A 430 18.24 -0.06 11.13
N SER A 431 17.27 -0.98 11.15
CA SER A 431 16.18 -1.03 10.16
C SER A 431 15.22 0.16 10.24
N VAL A 432 15.04 0.78 11.41
CA VAL A 432 14.20 1.97 11.63
C VAL A 432 14.81 3.20 10.95
N LEU A 433 16.15 3.25 10.92
CA LEU A 433 16.93 4.35 10.36
C LEU A 433 17.10 4.27 8.84
N THR A 434 16.27 3.47 8.15
CA THR A 434 16.19 3.47 6.68
C THR A 434 15.43 4.71 6.19
N PRO A 435 16.01 5.54 5.29
CA PRO A 435 15.46 6.84 4.90
C PRO A 435 14.02 6.74 4.39
N GLU A 436 13.78 5.83 3.46
CA GLU A 436 12.51 5.67 2.73
C GLU A 436 12.27 4.17 2.46
N ARG A 437 11.02 3.77 2.18
CA ARG A 437 10.63 2.36 1.94
C ARG A 437 9.49 2.24 0.93
N ASP A 438 9.32 1.05 0.37
CA ASP A 438 8.25 0.74 -0.58
C ASP A 438 6.85 0.84 0.05
N PHE A 439 5.90 1.33 -0.72
CA PHE A 439 4.50 1.45 -0.34
C PHE A 439 3.59 1.23 -1.56
N SER A 440 2.31 0.98 -1.30
CA SER A 440 1.29 0.91 -2.34
C SER A 440 0.09 1.77 -1.97
N ILE A 441 -0.49 2.39 -2.99
CA ILE A 441 -1.61 3.31 -2.85
C ILE A 441 -2.73 2.77 -3.71
N ILE A 442 -3.95 2.74 -3.17
CA ILE A 442 -5.13 2.47 -3.97
C ILE A 442 -5.93 3.76 -4.03
N ILE A 443 -6.06 4.28 -5.25
CA ILE A 443 -6.88 5.43 -5.58
C ILE A 443 -8.23 4.94 -6.07
N ARG A 444 -9.32 5.51 -5.55
CA ARG A 444 -10.66 5.30 -6.08
C ARG A 444 -11.00 6.44 -7.03
N GLY A 445 -11.13 6.12 -8.32
CA GLY A 445 -11.55 7.06 -9.36
C GLY A 445 -13.04 7.39 -9.30
N GLU A 446 -13.42 8.43 -10.04
CA GLU A 446 -14.78 8.99 -10.14
C GLU A 446 -15.82 7.98 -10.70
N ASP A 447 -15.35 6.96 -11.44
CA ASP A 447 -16.13 5.83 -11.97
C ASP A 447 -16.24 4.64 -10.99
N GLY A 448 -15.67 4.76 -9.79
CA GLY A 448 -15.55 3.69 -8.81
C GLY A 448 -14.44 2.68 -9.09
N ALA A 449 -13.67 2.85 -10.18
CA ALA A 449 -12.54 1.99 -10.48
C ALA A 449 -11.40 2.21 -9.46
N LYS A 450 -10.76 1.12 -9.05
CA LYS A 450 -9.62 1.16 -8.12
C LYS A 450 -8.32 1.07 -8.90
N LYS A 451 -7.52 2.13 -8.88
CA LYS A 451 -6.19 2.18 -9.49
C LYS A 451 -5.15 1.99 -8.39
N ALA A 452 -4.39 0.90 -8.45
CA ALA A 452 -3.27 0.66 -7.55
C ALA A 452 -2.00 1.29 -8.12
N ILE A 453 -1.40 2.24 -7.40
CA ILE A 453 -0.15 2.90 -7.75
C ILE A 453 0.93 2.41 -6.77
N SER A 454 2.06 1.94 -7.31
CA SER A 454 3.21 1.53 -6.50
C SER A 454 4.13 2.72 -6.23
N SER A 455 4.95 2.63 -5.19
CA SER A 455 5.98 3.64 -4.89
C SER A 455 6.91 3.91 -6.07
N GLU A 456 7.20 2.88 -6.87
CA GLU A 456 8.04 2.98 -8.07
C GLU A 456 7.42 3.82 -9.18
N GLU A 457 6.10 3.75 -9.39
CA GLU A 457 5.43 4.59 -10.40
C GLU A 457 5.44 6.06 -9.98
N VAL A 458 5.24 6.34 -8.69
CA VAL A 458 5.32 7.71 -8.13
C VAL A 458 6.72 8.28 -8.35
N ILE A 459 7.76 7.53 -7.97
CA ILE A 459 9.16 7.97 -8.10
C ILE A 459 9.58 8.13 -9.55
N ARG A 460 9.08 7.28 -10.46
CA ARG A 460 9.32 7.43 -11.90
C ARG A 460 8.81 8.79 -12.40
N GLY A 461 7.62 9.20 -11.97
CA GLY A 461 7.08 10.53 -12.24
C GLY A 461 7.99 11.65 -11.72
N GLU A 462 8.44 11.55 -10.47
CA GLU A 462 9.32 12.54 -9.85
C GLU A 462 10.68 12.67 -10.57
N ILE A 463 11.30 11.56 -10.98
CA ILE A 463 12.55 11.59 -11.75
C ILE A 463 12.30 12.20 -13.14
N GLY A 464 11.19 11.82 -13.80
CA GLY A 464 10.81 12.38 -15.10
C GLY A 464 10.56 13.90 -15.07
N ASN A 465 10.00 14.40 -13.96
CA ASN A 465 9.72 15.81 -13.74
C ASN A 465 10.94 16.60 -13.22
N GLY A 466 12.07 15.93 -12.96
CA GLY A 466 13.30 16.55 -12.47
C GLY A 466 13.33 16.86 -10.97
N GLU A 467 12.37 16.34 -10.19
CA GLU A 467 12.32 16.50 -8.73
C GLU A 467 13.33 15.60 -8.01
N ARG A 468 13.68 14.46 -8.62
CA ARG A 468 14.75 13.56 -8.17
C ARG A 468 15.80 13.36 -9.26
N PRO A 469 17.10 13.37 -8.93
CA PRO A 469 18.14 13.11 -9.92
C PRO A 469 18.15 11.64 -10.35
N LEU A 470 18.22 11.38 -11.65
CA LEU A 470 18.47 10.04 -12.17
C LEU A 470 19.92 9.65 -11.86
N ILE A 471 20.13 8.57 -11.10
CA ILE A 471 21.47 8.01 -10.90
C ILE A 471 21.90 7.31 -12.20
N GLU A 472 22.74 7.99 -12.99
CA GLU A 472 23.31 7.43 -14.22
C GLU A 472 24.47 6.47 -13.90
N GLN A 473 24.46 5.29 -14.54
CA GLN A 473 25.64 4.43 -14.57
C GLN A 473 26.73 5.08 -15.43
N SER A 474 28.01 4.84 -15.09
CA SER A 474 29.14 5.30 -15.88
C SER A 474 28.97 4.91 -17.36
N GLU A 475 29.15 5.88 -18.27
CA GLU A 475 28.93 5.83 -19.73
C GLU A 475 29.62 4.67 -20.50
N GLY A 476 30.34 3.77 -19.83
CA GLY A 476 31.18 2.74 -20.43
C GLY A 476 30.48 1.46 -20.92
N TYR A 477 29.18 1.28 -20.73
CA TYR A 477 28.53 -0.02 -20.98
C TYR A 477 27.19 0.02 -21.73
N ILE A 478 26.99 0.97 -22.64
CA ILE A 478 25.88 0.90 -23.62
C ILE A 478 26.45 0.54 -25.00
N ARG A 479 26.88 -0.72 -25.17
CA ARG A 479 26.96 -1.31 -26.51
C ARG A 479 25.67 -2.11 -26.72
N SER A 480 24.90 -1.66 -27.71
CA SER A 480 23.65 -2.26 -28.17
C SER A 480 23.76 -3.77 -28.39
N VAL A 481 23.23 -4.56 -27.46
CA VAL A 481 22.99 -5.99 -27.68
C VAL A 481 21.50 -6.21 -27.81
N THR A 482 20.91 -5.71 -28.90
CA THR A 482 19.75 -6.36 -29.54
C THR A 482 19.52 -5.78 -30.93
N ALA A 483 19.53 -6.63 -31.94
CA ALA A 483 19.17 -6.30 -33.33
C ALA A 483 17.65 -6.14 -33.50
N LEU A 484 16.98 -5.52 -32.53
CA LEU A 484 15.55 -5.24 -32.56
C LEU A 484 15.32 -3.86 -33.19
N THR A 485 14.37 -3.79 -34.10
CA THR A 485 13.87 -2.53 -34.65
C THR A 485 13.18 -1.69 -33.56
N ALA A 486 13.08 -0.38 -33.76
CA ALA A 486 12.42 0.52 -32.81
C ALA A 486 10.95 0.13 -32.56
N GLU A 487 10.28 -0.42 -33.56
CA GLU A 487 8.89 -0.87 -33.45
C GLU A 487 8.78 -2.13 -32.58
N GLU A 488 9.67 -3.10 -32.78
CA GLU A 488 9.72 -4.33 -31.98
C GLU A 488 10.00 -4.05 -30.50
N LYS A 489 10.78 -3.01 -30.18
CA LYS A 489 11.03 -2.62 -28.79
C LYS A 489 9.80 -2.01 -28.09
N ARG A 490 8.94 -1.31 -28.83
CA ARG A 490 7.75 -0.63 -28.30
C ARG A 490 6.59 -1.57 -27.99
N ILE A 491 6.50 -2.68 -28.73
CA ILE A 491 5.43 -3.67 -28.57
C ILE A 491 5.71 -4.71 -27.48
N LEU A 492 6.92 -4.75 -26.91
CA LEU A 492 7.28 -5.70 -25.87
C LEU A 492 6.56 -5.36 -24.57
N LEU A 493 5.89 -6.36 -23.99
CA LEU A 493 5.29 -6.24 -22.67
C LEU A 493 6.36 -6.49 -21.60
N ILE A 494 6.92 -5.40 -21.06
CA ILE A 494 7.96 -5.43 -20.02
C ILE A 494 7.37 -5.02 -18.69
N LYS A 495 7.52 -5.88 -17.68
CA LYS A 495 7.14 -5.62 -16.29
C LYS A 495 8.38 -5.59 -15.41
N ILE A 496 8.43 -4.64 -14.49
CA ILE A 496 9.53 -4.50 -13.53
C ILE A 496 8.95 -4.48 -12.12
N ILE A 497 9.46 -5.36 -11.26
CA ILE A 497 9.10 -5.49 -9.86
C ILE A 497 10.35 -5.20 -9.02
N ASN A 498 10.28 -4.19 -8.16
CA ASN A 498 11.33 -3.93 -7.19
C ASN A 498 11.21 -4.89 -6.01
N GLY A 499 12.18 -5.77 -5.83
CA GLY A 499 12.36 -6.60 -4.63
C GLY A 499 13.71 -6.35 -3.94
N SER A 500 14.43 -5.29 -4.35
CA SER A 500 15.80 -5.02 -3.89
C SER A 500 15.86 -4.40 -2.50
N GLY A 501 14.74 -3.82 -2.03
CA GLY A 501 14.68 -3.01 -0.82
C GLY A 501 15.27 -1.59 -0.99
N ARG A 502 15.82 -1.25 -2.16
CA ARG A 502 16.19 0.13 -2.53
C ARG A 502 15.01 0.79 -3.23
N LEU A 503 14.39 1.76 -2.57
CA LEU A 503 13.28 2.53 -3.14
C LEU A 503 13.68 3.22 -4.45
N GLY A 504 12.85 3.13 -5.49
CA GLY A 504 13.07 3.77 -6.80
C GLY A 504 13.95 2.96 -7.78
N ALA A 505 14.43 1.77 -7.40
CA ALA A 505 15.31 0.98 -8.26
C ALA A 505 14.62 0.50 -9.55
N ALA A 506 13.32 0.19 -9.50
CA ALA A 506 12.57 -0.19 -10.70
C ALA A 506 12.23 1.04 -11.56
N ALA A 507 11.94 2.18 -10.94
CA ALA A 507 11.77 3.46 -11.62
C ALA A 507 13.02 3.86 -12.43
N GLU A 508 14.21 3.79 -11.81
CA GLU A 508 15.48 4.08 -12.48
C GLU A 508 15.74 3.14 -13.66
N LEU A 509 15.53 1.83 -13.48
CA LEU A 509 15.68 0.85 -14.55
C LEU A 509 14.71 1.11 -15.70
N SER A 510 13.45 1.46 -15.39
CA SER A 510 12.46 1.81 -16.39
C SER A 510 12.93 2.97 -17.26
N LEU A 511 13.41 4.06 -16.65
CA LEU A 511 13.90 5.22 -17.38
C LEU A 511 15.15 4.90 -18.21
N ARG A 512 16.03 4.01 -17.72
CA ARG A 512 17.18 3.52 -18.50
C ARG A 512 16.76 2.70 -19.72
N LEU A 513 15.75 1.84 -19.57
CA LEU A 513 15.19 1.05 -20.67
C LEU A 513 14.49 1.93 -21.70
N GLU A 514 13.80 2.99 -21.26
CA GLU A 514 13.18 3.98 -22.15
C GLU A 514 14.21 4.77 -22.95
N LYS A 515 15.31 5.21 -22.33
CA LYS A 515 16.46 5.79 -23.04
C LYS A 515 17.02 4.82 -24.10
N ALA A 516 16.94 3.51 -23.88
CA ALA A 516 17.35 2.48 -24.84
C ALA A 516 16.26 2.11 -25.88
N GLY A 517 15.09 2.76 -25.83
CA GLY A 517 13.98 2.63 -26.77
C GLY A 517 12.92 1.58 -26.45
N TYR A 518 12.96 0.98 -25.24
CA TYR A 518 11.91 0.07 -24.77
C TYR A 518 10.76 0.83 -24.12
N VAL A 519 9.58 0.21 -24.02
CA VAL A 519 8.43 0.73 -23.27
C VAL A 519 8.15 -0.19 -22.10
N VAL A 520 8.10 0.36 -20.89
CA VAL A 520 7.75 -0.40 -19.68
C VAL A 520 6.24 -0.36 -19.49
N SER A 521 5.63 -1.53 -19.41
CA SER A 521 4.17 -1.67 -19.33
C SER A 521 3.63 -1.63 -17.91
N LEU A 522 4.44 -2.06 -16.92
CA LEU A 522 4.01 -2.12 -15.53
C LEU A 522 5.20 -2.01 -14.56
N LEU A 523 5.06 -1.13 -13.56
CA LEU A 523 5.98 -0.97 -12.44
C LEU A 523 5.32 -1.37 -11.13
N GLY A 524 6.04 -2.15 -10.33
CA GLY A 524 5.58 -2.57 -9.01
C GLY A 524 6.72 -2.75 -8.02
N SER A 525 6.35 -2.97 -6.77
CA SER A 525 7.26 -3.34 -5.69
C SER A 525 6.71 -4.57 -4.97
N VAL A 526 7.60 -5.38 -4.39
CA VAL A 526 7.25 -6.53 -3.56
C VAL A 526 7.95 -6.42 -2.21
N LEU A 527 7.18 -6.54 -1.14
CA LEU A 527 7.65 -6.35 0.23
C LEU A 527 8.64 -7.44 0.68
N GLU A 528 8.51 -8.67 0.16
CA GLU A 528 9.37 -9.80 0.51
C GLU A 528 9.82 -10.56 -0.73
N TYR A 529 10.94 -10.13 -1.33
CA TYR A 529 11.63 -10.93 -2.35
C TYR A 529 12.68 -11.87 -1.75
N GLY A 530 13.44 -11.38 -0.76
CA GLY A 530 14.35 -12.18 0.06
C GLY A 530 15.56 -12.79 -0.67
N LYS A 531 15.75 -12.50 -1.96
CA LYS A 531 16.89 -13.00 -2.76
C LYS A 531 17.87 -11.90 -3.11
N GLN A 532 19.15 -12.27 -3.19
CA GLN A 532 20.22 -11.36 -3.60
C GLN A 532 20.24 -11.16 -5.12
N GLU A 533 20.01 -12.22 -5.91
CA GLU A 533 20.06 -12.12 -7.37
C GLU A 533 18.79 -11.47 -7.94
N SER A 534 18.94 -10.71 -9.01
CA SER A 534 17.79 -10.25 -9.82
C SER A 534 17.35 -11.36 -10.77
N PHE A 535 16.05 -11.51 -10.98
CA PHE A 535 15.52 -12.53 -11.90
C PHE A 535 14.87 -11.86 -13.11
N ILE A 536 15.20 -12.35 -14.31
CA ILE A 536 14.47 -12.00 -15.54
C ILE A 536 13.76 -13.25 -16.04
N GLN A 537 12.44 -13.24 -15.95
CA GLN A 537 11.59 -14.26 -16.53
C GLN A 537 11.17 -13.85 -17.94
N TYR A 538 11.36 -14.74 -18.91
CA TYR A 538 11.07 -14.45 -20.32
C TYR A 538 10.19 -15.54 -20.94
N ARG A 539 9.35 -15.13 -21.89
CA ARG A 539 8.51 -16.03 -22.68
C ARG A 539 9.37 -16.83 -23.70
N PRO A 540 8.98 -18.06 -24.09
CA PRO A 540 9.69 -18.80 -25.13
C PRO A 540 9.99 -17.96 -26.38
N GLY A 541 11.23 -18.01 -26.87
CA GLY A 541 11.70 -17.22 -28.01
C GLY A 541 12.20 -15.81 -27.68
N LYS A 542 12.10 -15.35 -26.42
CA LYS A 542 12.55 -14.01 -25.98
C LYS A 542 13.88 -14.00 -25.22
N ARG A 543 14.61 -15.11 -25.21
CA ARG A 543 15.87 -15.27 -24.47
C ARG A 543 16.92 -14.21 -24.79
N GLN A 544 17.18 -13.95 -26.09
CA GLN A 544 18.18 -12.96 -26.51
C GLN A 544 17.81 -11.53 -26.05
N ILE A 545 16.51 -11.24 -25.96
CA ILE A 545 16.03 -9.95 -25.46
C ILE A 545 16.25 -9.86 -23.95
N ALA A 546 15.99 -10.93 -23.21
CA ALA A 546 16.27 -11.01 -21.78
C ALA A 546 17.77 -10.87 -21.47
N GLU A 547 18.64 -11.49 -22.26
CA GLU A 547 20.10 -11.32 -22.17
C GLU A 547 20.51 -9.88 -22.47
N GLY A 548 19.94 -9.24 -23.50
CA GLY A 548 20.17 -7.82 -23.80
C GLY A 548 19.72 -6.88 -22.68
N ILE A 549 18.60 -7.18 -22.02
CA ILE A 549 18.08 -6.39 -20.90
C ILE A 549 18.90 -6.59 -19.62
N SER A 550 19.45 -7.79 -19.39
CA SER A 550 20.29 -8.04 -18.21
C SER A 550 21.53 -7.13 -18.12
N VAL A 551 21.97 -6.58 -19.25
CA VAL A 551 23.08 -5.62 -19.32
C VAL A 551 22.79 -4.32 -18.56
N PHE A 552 21.51 -3.95 -18.41
CA PHE A 552 21.10 -2.74 -17.69
C PHE A 552 21.02 -2.93 -16.17
N LEU A 553 21.23 -4.15 -15.67
CA LEU A 553 21.18 -4.49 -14.24
C LEU A 553 22.60 -4.60 -13.67
N ASP A 554 22.86 -3.90 -12.57
CA ASP A 554 24.10 -4.05 -11.81
C ASP A 554 23.97 -5.22 -10.82
N GLY A 555 24.54 -6.39 -11.15
CA GLY A 555 24.63 -7.52 -10.22
C GLY A 555 24.40 -8.88 -10.88
N ASP A 556 24.26 -9.93 -10.05
CA ASP A 556 23.98 -11.27 -10.51
C ASP A 556 22.51 -11.37 -10.99
N VAL A 557 22.35 -11.80 -12.25
CA VAL A 557 21.03 -11.92 -12.90
C VAL A 557 20.78 -13.38 -13.29
N ILE A 558 19.64 -13.92 -12.86
CA ILE A 558 19.17 -15.25 -13.22
C ILE A 558 18.10 -15.14 -14.29
N LEU A 559 18.37 -15.73 -15.46
CA LEU A 559 17.43 -15.81 -16.57
C LEU A 559 16.61 -17.11 -16.47
N SER A 560 15.28 -17.01 -16.57
CA SER A 560 14.38 -18.16 -16.48
C SER A 560 13.29 -18.10 -17.55
N GLU A 561 13.09 -19.19 -18.29
CA GLU A 561 11.97 -19.29 -19.23
C GLU A 561 10.67 -19.63 -18.49
N ASN A 562 9.63 -18.83 -18.69
CA ASN A 562 8.30 -19.08 -18.14
C ASN A 562 7.25 -19.13 -19.25
N LYS A 563 6.56 -20.26 -19.38
CA LYS A 563 5.54 -20.50 -20.42
C LYS A 563 4.16 -19.97 -20.06
N GLN A 564 3.90 -19.69 -18.78
CA GLN A 564 2.59 -19.32 -18.26
C GLN A 564 2.45 -17.82 -17.96
N GLN A 565 3.48 -17.02 -18.23
CA GLN A 565 3.42 -15.57 -18.00
C GLN A 565 2.75 -14.81 -19.16
N ASN A 566 2.04 -13.74 -18.81
CA ASN A 566 1.33 -12.89 -19.76
C ASN A 566 2.26 -11.85 -20.40
N GLU A 567 3.31 -11.47 -19.69
CA GLU A 567 4.32 -10.50 -20.10
C GLU A 567 5.41 -11.18 -20.95
N ASP A 568 6.01 -10.45 -21.90
CA ASP A 568 7.12 -10.98 -22.69
C ASP A 568 8.39 -11.09 -21.84
N ILE A 569 8.60 -10.10 -20.95
CA ILE A 569 9.72 -10.03 -20.01
C ILE A 569 9.21 -9.51 -18.66
N SER A 570 9.52 -10.23 -17.60
CA SER A 570 9.24 -9.84 -16.21
C SER A 570 10.55 -9.80 -15.43
N ILE A 571 10.92 -8.62 -14.95
CA ILE A 571 12.15 -8.37 -14.21
C ILE A 571 11.79 -8.23 -12.73
N THR A 572 12.43 -8.99 -11.86
CA THR A 572 12.35 -8.81 -10.41
C THR A 572 13.73 -8.47 -9.86
N LEU A 573 13.87 -7.29 -9.27
CA LEU A 573 15.16 -6.80 -8.76
C LEU A 573 15.49 -7.43 -7.41
N GLY A 574 16.70 -7.95 -7.26
CA GLY A 574 17.21 -8.56 -6.03
C GLY A 574 17.97 -7.58 -5.13
N ALA A 575 18.18 -7.96 -3.86
CA ALA A 575 18.86 -7.12 -2.87
C ALA A 575 20.36 -6.89 -3.14
N GLY A 576 20.96 -7.63 -4.07
CA GLY A 576 22.33 -7.47 -4.52
C GLY A 576 22.53 -6.38 -5.58
N LEU A 577 21.45 -5.71 -6.00
CA LEU A 577 21.52 -4.62 -6.97
C LEU A 577 22.31 -3.44 -6.40
N ARG A 578 23.35 -2.99 -7.11
CA ARG A 578 24.23 -1.90 -6.63
C ARG A 578 23.76 -0.51 -7.02
#